data_AF-A0A7X7LFQ2-F1
#
_entry.id   AF-A0A7X7LFQ2-F1
#
_cell.length_a   1.000
_cell.length_b   1.000
_cell.length_c   1.000
_cell.angle_alpha   90.00
_cell.angle_beta   90.00
_cell.angle_gamma   90.00
#
_symmetry.space_group_name_H-M   'P 1'
#
loop_
_entity.id
_entity.type
_entity.pdbx_description
1 polymer ?
#
loop_
_entity_poly.entity_id
_entity_poly.type
_entity_poly.pdbx_seq_one_letter_code
_entity_poly.pdbx_strand_id
1 'polypeptide(L)'
;MTKEIIKSIIQWDIRSWSKALYYWEEHINADEINNGLELGSMNGGLSLWLALKGKSMVCSDLKDAKKNAEPLHLKYNVTSLIRYEDIDATNIPYENCFDVIVFKSIIGG
;
A
#
# COMPACT_ATOMS: atom_id res chain seq x y z
N MET A 1 -7.16 0.85 14.62
CA MET A 1 -7.78 1.49 13.42
C MET A 1 -9.30 1.39 13.48
N THR A 2 -10.03 2.35 12.91
CA THR A 2 -11.51 2.29 12.83
C THR A 2 -11.96 1.36 11.70
N LYS A 3 -13.21 0.88 11.75
CA LYS A 3 -13.80 0.06 10.68
C LYS A 3 -13.74 0.74 9.30
N GLU A 4 -13.98 2.05 9.25
CA GLU A 4 -13.96 2.82 7.99
C GLU A 4 -12.55 2.96 7.40
N ILE A 5 -11.52 3.08 8.26
CA ILE A 5 -10.11 3.04 7.81
C ILE A 5 -9.79 1.66 7.24
N ILE A 6 -10.18 0.58 7.91
CA ILE A 6 -9.92 -0.79 7.45
C ILE A 6 -10.62 -1.05 6.10
N LYS A 7 -11.86 -0.59 5.92
CA LYS A 7 -12.56 -0.66 4.63
C LYS A 7 -11.80 0.08 3.53
N SER A 8 -11.22 1.24 3.84
CA SER A 8 -10.47 2.04 2.88
C SER A 8 -9.12 1.42 2.51
N ILE A 9 -8.44 0.79 3.48
CA ILE A 9 -7.18 0.07 3.28
C ILE A 9 -7.42 -1.23 2.49
N ILE A 10 -8.39 -2.04 2.89
CA ILE A 10 -8.58 -3.40 2.35
C ILE A 10 -9.44 -3.41 1.08
N GLN A 11 -10.41 -2.50 1.00
CA GLN A 11 -11.36 -2.32 -0.10
C GLN A 11 -12.26 -3.53 -0.31
N TRP A 12 -11.84 -4.52 -1.09
CA TRP A 12 -12.62 -5.71 -1.40
C TRP A 12 -12.20 -6.90 -0.52
N ASP A 13 -13.17 -7.78 -0.24
CA ASP A 13 -13.02 -8.95 0.64
C ASP A 13 -12.42 -8.61 2.03
N ILE A 14 -13.01 -7.58 2.64
CA ILE A 14 -12.59 -7.05 3.95
C ILE A 14 -12.59 -8.14 5.02
N ARG A 15 -13.58 -9.04 5.02
CA ARG A 15 -13.71 -10.07 6.05
C ARG A 15 -12.50 -11.01 6.07
N SER A 16 -11.99 -11.38 4.92
CA SER A 16 -10.86 -12.31 4.82
C SER A 16 -9.54 -11.57 4.99
N TRP A 17 -9.34 -10.49 4.24
CA TRP A 17 -8.06 -9.78 4.18
C TRP A 17 -7.76 -8.88 5.38
N SER A 18 -8.77 -8.40 6.12
CA SER A 18 -8.51 -7.63 7.35
C SER A 18 -7.74 -8.42 8.40
N LYS A 19 -7.82 -9.77 8.39
CA LYS A 19 -7.06 -10.63 9.29
C LYS A 19 -5.55 -10.47 9.09
N ALA A 20 -5.10 -10.40 7.83
CA ALA A 20 -3.68 -10.18 7.51
C ALA A 20 -3.23 -8.80 7.99
N LEU A 21 -4.05 -7.76 7.78
CA LEU A 21 -3.75 -6.42 8.26
C LEU A 21 -3.62 -6.36 9.79
N TYR A 22 -4.53 -7.01 10.53
CA TYR A 22 -4.41 -7.08 11.99
C TYR A 22 -3.17 -7.85 12.44
N TYR A 23 -2.84 -8.94 11.76
CA TYR A 23 -1.62 -9.69 12.03
C TYR A 23 -0.37 -8.82 11.81
N TRP A 24 -0.30 -8.10 10.69
CA TRP A 24 0.80 -7.18 10.40
C TRP A 24 0.90 -6.02 11.39
N GLU A 25 -0.22 -5.44 11.81
CA GLU A 25 -0.24 -4.40 12.85
C GLU A 25 0.43 -4.84 14.15
N GLU A 26 0.27 -6.11 14.53
CA GLU A 26 0.78 -6.65 15.78
C GLU A 26 2.26 -7.08 15.69
N HIS A 27 2.72 -7.48 14.50
CA HIS A 27 4.00 -8.16 14.34
C HIS A 27 5.06 -7.36 13.59
N ILE A 28 4.69 -6.34 12.82
CA ILE A 28 5.65 -5.53 12.08
C ILE A 28 6.15 -4.39 12.97
N ASN A 29 7.47 -4.32 13.15
CA ASN A 29 8.10 -3.18 13.80
C ASN A 29 8.09 -1.98 12.85
N ALA A 30 7.11 -1.09 13.02
CA ALA A 30 6.99 0.09 12.18
C ALA A 30 8.21 1.03 12.29
N ASP A 31 8.98 1.00 13.38
CA ASP A 31 10.14 1.87 13.55
C ASP A 31 11.32 1.49 12.64
N GLU A 32 11.37 0.25 12.16
CA GLU A 32 12.38 -0.23 11.22
C GLU A 32 12.04 0.05 9.76
N ILE A 33 10.83 0.56 9.49
CA ILE A 33 10.36 0.88 8.15
C ILE A 33 10.41 2.39 7.97
N ASN A 34 11.13 2.87 6.96
CA ASN A 34 11.13 4.26 6.53
C ASN A 34 10.44 4.42 5.18
N ASN A 35 10.67 3.46 4.28
CA ASN A 35 10.06 3.47 2.95
C ASN A 35 9.52 2.09 2.52
N GLY A 36 8.61 2.11 1.55
CA GLY A 36 8.07 0.87 1.00
C GLY A 36 7.52 1.01 -0.41
N LEU A 37 7.23 -0.15 -1.00
CA LEU A 37 6.61 -0.31 -2.31
C LEU A 37 5.29 -1.09 -2.17
N GLU A 38 4.20 -0.55 -2.70
CA GLU A 38 2.98 -1.32 -2.95
C GLU A 38 2.94 -1.74 -4.42
N LEU A 39 2.89 -3.05 -4.69
CA LEU A 39 2.67 -3.60 -6.04
C LEU A 39 1.19 -3.97 -6.23
N GLY A 40 0.63 -3.64 -7.39
CA GLY A 40 -0.78 -3.92 -7.71
C GLY A 40 -1.75 -3.18 -6.80
N SER A 41 -1.49 -1.89 -6.60
CA SER A 41 -2.17 -1.05 -5.59
C SER A 41 -3.65 -0.80 -5.87
N MET A 42 -4.10 -0.89 -7.12
CA MET A 42 -5.43 -0.49 -7.59
C MET A 42 -5.78 0.93 -7.13
N ASN A 43 -6.39 1.09 -5.96
CA ASN A 43 -6.70 2.41 -5.38
C ASN A 43 -5.79 2.80 -4.20
N GLY A 44 -4.63 2.16 -3.99
CA GLY A 44 -3.63 2.57 -2.99
C GLY A 44 -3.91 2.13 -1.56
N GLY A 45 -4.58 1.00 -1.38
CA GLY A 45 -5.06 0.56 -0.07
C GLY A 45 -3.95 0.33 0.96
N LEU A 46 -2.90 -0.40 0.60
CA LEU A 46 -1.79 -0.71 1.52
C LEU A 46 -0.79 0.46 1.62
N SER A 47 -0.66 1.28 0.57
CA SER A 47 0.09 2.54 0.64
C SER A 47 -0.54 3.50 1.63
N LEU A 48 -1.87 3.63 1.64
CA LEU A 48 -2.59 4.41 2.65
C LEU A 48 -2.25 3.92 4.06
N TRP A 49 -2.23 2.61 4.28
CA TRP A 49 -1.96 2.01 5.58
C TRP A 49 -0.59 2.39 6.14
N LEU A 50 0.48 2.25 5.34
CA LEU A 50 1.84 2.61 5.76
C LEU A 50 2.03 4.13 5.84
N ALA A 51 1.41 4.90 4.95
CA ALA A 51 1.49 6.36 4.99
C ALA A 51 0.77 6.97 6.22
N LEU A 52 -0.33 6.36 6.69
CA LEU A 52 -0.96 6.74 7.97
C LEU A 52 -0.05 6.52 9.18
N LYS A 53 1.03 5.73 9.03
CA LYS A 53 2.10 5.53 10.03
C LYS A 53 3.32 6.42 9.76
N GLY A 54 3.21 7.38 8.84
CA GLY A 54 4.28 8.32 8.50
C GLY A 54 5.35 7.75 7.57
N LYS A 55 5.08 6.64 6.86
CA LYS A 55 6.08 6.00 5.99
C LYS A 55 5.97 6.48 4.55
N SER A 56 7.11 6.62 3.89
CA SER A 56 7.16 7.04 2.48
C SER A 56 6.88 5.85 1.57
N MET A 57 5.90 5.96 0.68
CA MET A 57 5.47 4.85 -0.18
C MET A 57 5.66 5.17 -1.65
N VAL A 58 6.11 4.17 -2.41
CA VAL A 58 5.88 4.08 -3.84
C VAL A 58 4.60 3.26 -4.04
N CYS A 59 3.51 3.93 -4.41
CA CYS A 59 2.24 3.31 -4.73
C CYS A 59 2.23 2.97 -6.22
N SER A 60 2.25 1.68 -6.56
CA SER A 60 2.39 1.26 -7.95
C SER A 60 1.33 0.28 -8.42
N ASP A 61 1.05 0.33 -9.71
CA ASP A 61 0.23 -0.63 -10.45
C ASP A 61 0.83 -0.76 -11.86
N LEU A 62 0.32 -1.67 -12.69
CA LEU A 62 0.81 -1.82 -14.05
C LEU A 62 0.59 -0.54 -14.88
N LYS A 63 -0.55 0.16 -14.64
CA LYS A 63 -0.93 1.41 -15.31
C LYS A 63 -1.83 2.29 -14.44
N ASP A 64 -1.79 3.59 -14.69
CA ASP A 64 -2.72 4.58 -14.11
C ASP A 64 -2.67 4.66 -12.57
N ALA A 65 -1.54 4.29 -11.94
CA ALA A 65 -1.43 4.19 -10.48
C ALA A 65 -1.83 5.49 -9.77
N LYS A 66 -1.32 6.63 -10.27
CA LYS A 66 -1.68 7.95 -9.71
C LYS A 66 -3.17 8.23 -9.84
N LYS A 67 -3.72 8.06 -11.03
CA LYS A 67 -5.12 8.38 -11.34
C LYS A 67 -6.08 7.61 -10.45
N ASN A 68 -5.77 6.34 -10.17
CA ASN A 68 -6.65 5.47 -9.39
C ASN A 68 -6.46 5.64 -7.87
N ALA A 69 -5.22 5.79 -7.40
CA ALA A 69 -4.92 5.81 -5.97
C ALA A 69 -4.93 7.21 -5.31
N GLU A 70 -4.60 8.27 -6.06
CA GLU A 70 -4.51 9.64 -5.51
C GLU A 70 -5.80 10.13 -4.83
N PRO A 71 -7.02 9.87 -5.35
CA PRO A 71 -8.25 10.28 -4.66
C PRO A 71 -8.37 9.72 -3.24
N LEU A 72 -7.94 8.47 -3.02
CA LEU A 72 -7.95 7.87 -1.70
C LEU A 72 -6.95 8.57 -0.76
N HIS A 73 -5.73 8.77 -1.22
CA HIS A 73 -4.69 9.40 -0.40
C HIS A 73 -4.98 10.86 -0.09
N LEU A 74 -5.62 11.60 -1.01
CA LEU A 74 -6.10 12.96 -0.78
C LEU A 74 -7.14 12.99 0.34
N LYS A 75 -8.10 12.06 0.32
CA LYS A 75 -9.14 11.96 1.37
C LYS A 75 -8.55 11.81 2.79
N TYR A 76 -7.38 11.19 2.90
CA TYR A 76 -6.69 10.96 4.18
C TYR A 76 -5.51 11.92 4.44
N ASN A 77 -5.28 12.91 3.56
CA ASN A 77 -4.19 13.89 3.66
C ASN A 77 -2.78 13.27 3.78
N VAL A 78 -2.53 12.16 3.08
CA VAL A 78 -1.22 11.47 3.11
C VAL A 78 -0.44 11.59 1.80
N THR A 79 -0.94 12.33 0.82
CA THR A 79 -0.31 12.44 -0.53
C THR A 79 1.14 12.91 -0.52
N SER A 80 1.56 13.69 0.48
CA SER A 80 2.97 14.11 0.62
C SER A 80 3.93 12.96 0.89
N LEU A 81 3.43 11.81 1.36
CA LEU A 81 4.20 10.59 1.62
C LEU A 81 4.14 9.59 0.47
N ILE A 82 3.38 9.89 -0.60
CA ILE A 82 3.13 8.93 -1.69
C ILE A 82 3.77 9.43 -2.98
N ARG A 83 4.63 8.60 -3.55
CA ARG A 83 5.04 8.67 -4.95
C ARG A 83 4.26 7.64 -5.75
N TYR A 84 3.69 8.04 -6.88
CA TYR A 84 2.92 7.13 -7.74
C TYR A 84 3.76 6.72 -8.95
N GLU A 85 3.71 5.45 -9.32
CA GLU A 85 4.51 4.93 -10.43
C GLU A 85 3.79 3.76 -11.12
N ASP A 86 3.86 3.72 -12.44
CA ASP A 86 3.41 2.56 -13.20
C ASP A 86 4.58 1.56 -13.30
N ILE A 87 4.46 0.40 -12.65
CA ILE A 87 5.52 -0.62 -12.53
C ILE A 87 5.01 -1.97 -13.04
N ASP A 88 5.75 -2.55 -13.98
CA ASP A 88 5.61 -3.96 -14.34
C ASP A 88 6.33 -4.84 -13.31
N ALA A 89 5.57 -5.61 -12.53
CA ALA A 89 6.13 -6.49 -11.50
C ALA A 89 7.05 -7.60 -12.05
N THR A 90 6.99 -7.90 -13.36
CA THR A 90 7.90 -8.86 -14.01
C THR A 90 9.23 -8.23 -14.41
N ASN A 91 9.33 -6.90 -14.37
CA ASN A 91 10.51 -6.12 -14.73
C ASN A 91 10.65 -4.88 -13.82
N ILE A 92 10.78 -5.13 -12.51
CA ILE A 92 10.84 -4.07 -11.50
C ILE A 92 12.17 -3.30 -11.62
N PRO A 93 12.17 -1.96 -11.73
CA PRO A 93 13.36 -1.15 -11.97
C PRO A 93 14.12 -0.79 -10.66
N TYR A 94 14.04 -1.62 -9.63
CA TYR A 94 14.60 -1.36 -8.31
C TYR A 94 15.41 -2.54 -7.79
N GLU A 95 16.51 -2.24 -7.12
CA GLU A 95 17.34 -3.20 -6.42
C GLU A 95 17.70 -2.65 -5.05
N ASN A 96 17.38 -3.38 -3.97
CA ASN A 96 17.69 -3.01 -2.57
C ASN A 96 17.27 -1.59 -2.14
N CYS A 97 16.12 -1.10 -2.63
CA CYS A 97 15.66 0.28 -2.40
C CYS A 97 14.61 0.44 -1.29
N PHE A 98 13.95 -0.64 -0.85
CA PHE A 98 12.78 -0.57 0.04
C PHE A 98 12.96 -1.42 1.28
N ASP A 99 12.54 -0.90 2.44
CA ASP A 99 12.49 -1.66 3.69
C ASP A 99 11.37 -2.71 3.66
N VAL A 100 10.27 -2.39 2.97
CA VAL A 100 9.10 -3.28 2.85
C VAL A 100 8.48 -3.24 1.46
N ILE A 101 8.05 -4.41 0.97
CA ILE A 101 7.21 -4.55 -0.22
C ILE A 101 5.89 -5.18 0.22
N VAL A 102 4.77 -4.54 -0.13
CA VAL A 102 3.42 -4.99 0.19
C VAL A 102 2.61 -5.20 -1.08
N PHE A 103 1.76 -6.22 -1.08
CA PHE A 103 0.85 -6.46 -2.19
C PHE A 103 -0.32 -7.31 -1.71
N LYS A 104 -1.47 -7.14 -2.35
CA LYS A 104 -2.68 -7.93 -2.06
C LYS A 104 -3.21 -8.52 -3.36
N SER A 105 -3.28 -9.84 -3.42
CA SER A 105 -3.92 -10.58 -4.52
C SER A 105 -3.32 -10.35 -5.92
N ILE A 106 -2.02 -10.06 -6.01
CA ILE A 106 -1.33 -9.90 -7.30
C ILE A 106 -0.83 -11.24 -7.85
N ILE A 107 -0.46 -12.14 -6.96
CA ILE A 107 0.01 -13.49 -7.30
C ILE A 107 -1.19 -14.42 -7.17
N GLY A 108 -1.76 -14.82 -8.31
CA GLY A 108 -2.74 -15.88 -8.39
C GLY A 108 -2.06 -17.25 -8.45
N GLY A 109 -2.76 -18.27 -7.94
CA GLY A 109 -2.41 -19.68 -8.15
C GLY A 109 -3.15 -20.26 -9.35
#